data_AF-A0A7G2M419-F1
#
_entry.id   AF-A0A7G2M419-F1
#
_cell.length_a   1.000
_cell.length_b   1.000
_cell.length_c   1.000
_cell.angle_alpha   90.00
_cell.angle_beta   90.00
_cell.angle_gamma   90.00
#
_symmetry.space_group_name_H-M   'P 1'
#
loop_
_entity.id
_entity.type
_entity.pdbx_description
1 polymer ?
#
loop_
_entity_poly.entity_id
_entity_poly.type
_entity_poly.pdbx_seq_one_letter_code
_entity_poly.pdbx_strand_id
1 'polypeptide(L)'
;MKLHLTLIGLLALLLLSGCGKTELLPSEDDPEFTPVPDADIPEGYFVVTFSGFSPDSRAAINDTTSRVQSLRYILYKSTGEFVKERLVFSKNGTSTQWPLAAQKDTLPKGSYRAVFLGNTEKTQFPYATSSAAVNYKDILLNYTTTYSNARIALPNAEFRNNSEYYWANVTFSDVSPTPYILLQRIIGMMNVHRNVVDAQDALNKLVNNIVTQIGYKNIIQNTAQGLLTTEIKNIVGSRVDGITIGLLGGIDAIVNPIVANLIQPVTDTLYNRLLKQLVNQIGTTLGANENQNGLLGVLGELLNPWEFSQAHTAIVTINDFPKTIDFNLNVTDKYTGLHNFRYDFVNNTFFAQKCLYIKGFSSLFDIRKINVIKKGLLSGVVFDGIVDSPLLLNGAFIDINDPLSYNVPANRRYKADYSLLDLGLKSYTQQTDGNHSLSVTVQLTEIANINGILGGLPILNTILNLVLSPIKNITISVPLNLPLLGVDNLKLSGGWSTPTSY
;
A
#
# COMPACT_ATOMS: atom_id res chain seq x y z
N MET A 1 -0.53 50.66 -17.91
CA MET A 1 -2.02 50.76 -17.95
C MET A 1 -2.72 49.58 -18.66
N LYS A 2 -2.13 48.38 -18.71
CA LYS A 2 -2.76 47.17 -19.27
C LYS A 2 -2.75 45.95 -18.32
N LEU A 3 -2.18 46.09 -17.12
CA LEU A 3 -2.11 45.02 -16.12
C LEU A 3 -3.20 45.12 -15.02
N HIS A 4 -3.86 46.28 -14.87
CA HIS A 4 -4.92 46.47 -13.87
C HIS A 4 -6.33 46.22 -14.41
N LEU A 5 -6.56 46.22 -15.73
CA LEU A 5 -7.89 45.92 -16.30
C LEU A 5 -8.19 44.41 -16.37
N THR A 6 -7.17 43.56 -16.48
CA THR A 6 -7.35 42.10 -16.55
C THR A 6 -7.59 41.47 -15.17
N LEU A 7 -7.10 42.09 -14.10
CA LEU A 7 -7.31 41.60 -12.72
C LEU A 7 -8.70 41.96 -12.17
N ILE A 8 -9.29 43.08 -12.62
CA ILE A 8 -10.65 43.49 -12.23
C ILE A 8 -11.71 42.68 -13.00
N GLY A 9 -11.41 42.29 -14.25
CA GLY A 9 -12.29 41.42 -15.05
C GLY A 9 -12.39 39.98 -14.51
N LEU A 10 -11.32 39.45 -13.89
CA LEU A 10 -11.32 38.09 -13.35
C LEU A 10 -11.95 38.00 -11.94
N LEU A 11 -11.96 39.11 -11.18
CA LEU A 11 -12.57 39.17 -9.85
C LEU A 11 -14.09 39.43 -9.90
N ALA A 12 -14.61 40.02 -10.98
CA ALA A 12 -16.04 40.24 -11.19
C ALA A 12 -16.82 38.98 -11.60
N LEU A 13 -16.15 37.96 -12.13
CA LEU A 13 -16.76 36.65 -12.46
C LEU A 13 -16.93 35.72 -11.25
N LEU A 14 -16.39 36.09 -10.09
CA LEU A 14 -16.48 35.30 -8.84
C LEU A 14 -17.48 35.86 -7.82
N LEU A 15 -18.19 36.95 -8.13
CA LEU A 15 -19.11 37.62 -7.19
C LEU A 15 -20.57 37.75 -7.68
N LEU A 16 -20.93 37.12 -8.80
CA LEU A 16 -22.31 37.08 -9.29
C LEU A 16 -22.73 35.64 -9.64
N SER A 17 -22.93 34.83 -8.60
CA SER A 17 -23.79 33.64 -8.66
C SER A 17 -24.83 33.73 -7.54
N GLY A 18 -25.43 34.92 -7.41
CA GLY A 18 -26.60 35.15 -6.60
C GLY A 18 -27.86 34.75 -7.38
N CYS A 19 -28.61 33.82 -6.79
CA CYS A 19 -30.04 33.53 -6.97
C CYS A 19 -30.73 34.26 -8.14
N GLY A 20 -30.69 33.65 -9.33
CA GLY A 20 -31.72 33.86 -10.35
C GLY A 20 -32.83 32.84 -10.10
N LYS A 21 -33.98 33.29 -9.58
CA LYS A 21 -35.23 32.54 -9.73
C LYS A 21 -35.54 32.52 -11.22
N THR A 22 -35.21 31.41 -11.90
CA THR A 22 -35.79 31.13 -13.20
C THR A 22 -37.21 30.67 -12.94
N GLU A 23 -38.18 31.55 -13.12
CA GLU A 23 -39.56 31.14 -13.36
C GLU A 23 -39.56 30.34 -14.66
N LEU A 24 -39.55 29.01 -14.52
CA LEU A 24 -39.82 28.11 -15.63
C LEU A 24 -41.31 28.22 -15.93
N LEU A 25 -41.62 28.86 -17.05
CA LEU A 25 -42.92 28.74 -17.72
C LEU A 25 -43.21 27.25 -17.93
N PRO A 26 -44.45 26.78 -17.69
CA PRO A 26 -44.78 25.37 -17.78
C PRO A 26 -44.58 24.89 -19.23
N SER A 27 -43.73 23.89 -19.42
CA SER A 27 -43.66 23.13 -20.66
C SER A 27 -44.86 22.19 -20.69
N GLU A 28 -45.82 22.47 -21.57
CA GLU A 28 -46.84 21.53 -22.01
C GLU A 28 -46.15 20.39 -22.78
N ASP A 29 -45.76 19.33 -22.07
CA ASP A 29 -45.61 17.95 -22.58
C ASP A 29 -45.15 17.04 -21.42
N ASP A 30 -45.80 17.16 -20.25
CA ASP A 30 -45.81 16.06 -19.29
C ASP A 30 -46.76 14.99 -19.84
N PRO A 31 -46.42 13.69 -19.83
CA PRO A 31 -47.43 12.66 -20.02
C PRO A 31 -48.46 12.85 -18.91
N GLU A 32 -49.63 13.33 -19.31
CA GLU A 32 -50.80 13.58 -18.49
C GLU A 32 -50.95 12.42 -17.49
N PHE A 33 -50.74 12.74 -16.21
CA PHE A 33 -51.01 11.83 -15.12
C PHE A 33 -52.51 11.59 -15.13
N THR A 34 -52.95 10.57 -15.86
CA THR A 34 -54.29 10.02 -15.68
C THR A 34 -54.34 9.57 -14.22
N PRO A 35 -55.21 10.14 -13.38
CA PRO A 35 -55.40 9.63 -12.05
C PRO A 35 -55.93 8.21 -12.25
N VAL A 36 -55.12 7.21 -11.91
CA VAL A 36 -55.69 5.91 -11.58
C VAL A 36 -56.72 6.22 -10.49
N PRO A 37 -58.00 5.87 -10.66
CA PRO A 37 -59.01 6.11 -9.63
C PRO A 37 -58.46 5.54 -8.33
N ASP A 38 -58.56 6.30 -7.23
CA ASP A 38 -58.29 5.77 -5.91
C ASP A 38 -59.13 4.48 -5.78
N ALA A 39 -58.47 3.33 -5.88
CA ALA A 39 -59.07 2.06 -5.53
C ALA A 39 -59.61 2.24 -4.11
N ASP A 40 -60.90 1.93 -3.89
CA ASP A 40 -61.60 2.06 -2.60
C ASP A 40 -60.66 1.72 -1.43
N ILE A 41 -60.05 2.76 -0.83
CA ILE A 41 -59.17 2.59 0.32
C ILE A 41 -60.10 2.22 1.48
N PRO A 42 -59.95 1.04 2.10
CA PRO A 42 -60.86 0.63 3.17
C PRO A 42 -60.93 1.68 4.28
N GLU A 43 -62.11 1.84 4.88
CA GLU A 43 -62.28 2.78 5.99
C GLU A 43 -61.26 2.49 7.10
N GLY A 44 -60.60 3.53 7.59
CA GLY A 44 -59.53 3.40 8.59
C GLY A 44 -58.13 3.09 8.04
N TYR A 45 -57.95 3.08 6.71
CA TYR A 45 -56.65 2.90 6.05
C TYR A 45 -56.19 4.16 5.31
N PHE A 46 -54.90 4.21 4.95
CA PHE A 46 -54.30 5.21 4.08
C PHE A 46 -53.26 4.56 3.17
N VAL A 47 -52.90 5.22 2.07
CA VAL A 47 -51.85 4.78 1.15
C VAL A 47 -50.58 5.58 1.40
N VAL A 48 -49.51 4.91 1.81
CA VAL A 48 -48.16 5.49 1.81
C VAL A 48 -47.56 5.40 0.41
N THR A 49 -46.91 6.47 -0.06
CA THR A 49 -46.18 6.50 -1.32
C THR A 49 -44.72 6.87 -1.07
N PHE A 50 -43.83 5.90 -1.17
CA PHE A 50 -42.39 6.09 -1.07
C PHE A 50 -41.85 6.60 -2.42
N SER A 51 -41.40 7.85 -2.45
CA SER A 51 -40.90 8.50 -3.67
C SER A 51 -39.37 8.72 -3.63
N GLY A 52 -38.75 8.68 -4.81
CA GLY A 52 -37.29 8.85 -4.98
C GLY A 52 -36.85 10.24 -5.46
N PHE A 53 -37.77 11.20 -5.60
CA PHE A 53 -37.45 12.56 -6.08
C PHE A 53 -37.52 13.58 -4.94
N SER A 54 -36.39 14.26 -4.71
CA SER A 54 -36.31 15.52 -3.98
C SER A 54 -35.59 16.51 -4.90
N PRO A 55 -36.11 17.74 -5.08
CA PRO A 55 -35.48 18.74 -5.94
C PRO A 55 -34.10 19.24 -5.43
N ASP A 56 -33.69 18.89 -4.20
CA ASP A 56 -32.53 19.49 -3.53
C ASP A 56 -31.30 18.57 -3.32
N SER A 57 -31.33 17.30 -3.77
CA SER A 57 -30.19 16.40 -3.54
C SER A 57 -29.14 16.49 -4.66
N ARG A 58 -28.01 17.16 -4.39
CA ARG A 58 -26.93 17.39 -5.39
C ARG A 58 -26.13 16.15 -5.83
N ALA A 59 -26.54 14.91 -5.48
CA ALA A 59 -25.74 13.70 -5.76
C ALA A 59 -26.53 12.38 -5.91
N ALA A 60 -27.86 12.38 -6.11
CA ALA A 60 -28.59 11.14 -6.35
C ALA A 60 -28.24 10.54 -7.73
N ILE A 61 -28.12 9.20 -7.81
CA ILE A 61 -27.91 8.51 -9.08
C ILE A 61 -29.21 8.57 -9.88
N ASN A 62 -29.14 9.15 -11.09
CA ASN A 62 -30.24 9.23 -12.03
C ASN A 62 -29.84 8.54 -13.35
N ASP A 63 -29.52 7.26 -13.28
CA ASP A 63 -29.06 6.43 -14.40
C ASP A 63 -29.28 4.93 -14.11
N THR A 64 -29.07 4.10 -15.12
CA THR A 64 -29.03 2.64 -15.04
C THR A 64 -27.74 2.21 -14.33
N THR A 65 -27.86 1.52 -13.19
CA THR A 65 -26.69 1.01 -12.44
C THR A 65 -26.90 -0.38 -11.88
N SER A 66 -25.82 -1.15 -11.75
CA SER A 66 -25.80 -2.48 -11.11
C SER A 66 -25.41 -2.43 -9.63
N ARG A 67 -25.23 -1.23 -9.04
CA ARG A 67 -24.78 -1.06 -7.64
C ARG A 67 -25.74 -1.68 -6.62
N VAL A 68 -27.05 -1.57 -6.86
CA VAL A 68 -28.11 -2.15 -6.02
C VAL A 68 -28.82 -3.21 -6.84
N GLN A 69 -28.68 -4.47 -6.43
CA GLN A 69 -29.21 -5.64 -7.11
C GLN A 69 -30.42 -6.25 -6.40
N SER A 70 -30.61 -5.94 -5.11
CA SER A 70 -31.84 -6.25 -4.40
C SER A 70 -32.25 -5.05 -3.57
N LEU A 71 -33.57 -4.87 -3.42
CA LEU A 71 -34.14 -3.86 -2.52
C LEU A 71 -35.36 -4.44 -1.84
N ARG A 72 -35.41 -4.30 -0.53
CA ARG A 72 -36.58 -4.58 0.30
C ARG A 72 -36.78 -3.44 1.29
N TYR A 73 -37.97 -3.36 1.86
CA TYR A 73 -38.17 -2.57 3.06
C TYR A 73 -38.87 -3.38 4.14
N ILE A 74 -38.59 -2.99 5.38
CA ILE A 74 -39.22 -3.54 6.58
C ILE A 74 -40.01 -2.43 7.23
N LEU A 75 -41.27 -2.72 7.53
CA LEU A 75 -42.20 -1.80 8.15
C LEU A 75 -42.36 -2.12 9.63
N TYR A 76 -42.25 -1.08 10.45
CA TYR A 76 -42.55 -1.11 11.87
C TYR A 76 -43.60 -0.07 12.22
N LYS A 77 -44.38 -0.31 13.28
CA LYS A 77 -45.10 0.78 13.95
C LYS A 77 -44.08 1.74 14.58
N SER A 78 -44.50 2.97 14.85
CA SER A 78 -43.69 3.95 15.60
C SER A 78 -43.24 3.44 16.98
N THR A 79 -43.99 2.53 17.60
CA THR A 79 -43.62 1.82 18.85
C THR A 79 -42.52 0.79 18.68
N GLY A 80 -42.12 0.47 17.44
CA GLY A 80 -41.07 -0.49 17.11
C GLY A 80 -41.55 -1.91 16.83
N GLU A 81 -42.85 -2.19 16.93
CA GLU A 81 -43.42 -3.50 16.57
C GLU A 81 -43.31 -3.77 15.07
N PHE A 82 -42.87 -4.97 14.68
CA PHE A 82 -42.84 -5.39 13.28
C PHE A 82 -44.26 -5.45 12.69
N VAL A 83 -44.41 -4.94 11.47
CA VAL A 83 -45.66 -4.99 10.72
C VAL A 83 -45.56 -5.96 9.55
N LYS A 84 -44.59 -5.73 8.65
CA LYS A 84 -44.35 -6.60 7.49
C LYS A 84 -43.01 -6.33 6.83
N GLU A 85 -42.61 -7.25 5.96
CA GLU A 85 -41.55 -7.04 4.97
C GLU A 85 -42.15 -6.95 3.56
N ARG A 86 -41.47 -6.23 2.67
CA ARG A 86 -41.77 -6.26 1.24
C ARG A 86 -40.50 -6.25 0.41
N LEU A 87 -40.39 -7.23 -0.48
CA LEU A 87 -39.39 -7.23 -1.55
C LEU A 87 -39.85 -6.30 -2.67
N VAL A 88 -39.03 -5.30 -3.00
CA VAL A 88 -39.29 -4.39 -4.13
C VAL A 88 -38.77 -5.03 -5.42
N PHE A 89 -37.54 -5.51 -5.42
CA PHE A 89 -36.97 -6.33 -6.49
C PHE A 89 -35.78 -7.15 -6.01
N SER A 90 -35.50 -8.23 -6.74
CA SER A 90 -34.23 -8.96 -6.71
C SER A 90 -33.81 -9.27 -8.14
N LYS A 91 -32.65 -8.74 -8.53
CA LYS A 91 -32.14 -8.66 -9.89
C LYS A 91 -30.68 -9.12 -9.88
N ASN A 92 -30.48 -10.44 -9.82
CA ASN A 92 -29.15 -11.05 -9.82
C ASN A 92 -28.39 -10.69 -11.10
N GLY A 93 -27.47 -9.72 -11.03
CA GLY A 93 -26.57 -9.38 -12.13
C GLY A 93 -27.09 -8.36 -13.14
N THR A 94 -28.35 -7.91 -13.04
CA THR A 94 -28.91 -6.93 -13.99
C THR A 94 -28.94 -5.52 -13.41
N SER A 95 -28.81 -4.53 -14.29
CA SER A 95 -28.87 -3.13 -13.90
C SER A 95 -30.31 -2.70 -13.60
N THR A 96 -30.44 -1.71 -12.73
CA THR A 96 -31.71 -1.11 -12.35
C THR A 96 -31.68 0.37 -12.71
N GLN A 97 -32.76 0.86 -13.31
CA GLN A 97 -32.93 2.28 -13.59
C GLN A 97 -33.28 3.02 -12.31
N TRP A 98 -32.55 4.10 -12.04
CA TRP A 98 -32.80 5.00 -10.91
C TRP A 98 -33.17 6.39 -11.43
N PRO A 99 -34.05 7.14 -10.71
CA PRO A 99 -34.78 6.70 -9.52
C PRO A 99 -35.85 5.64 -9.84
N LEU A 100 -36.19 4.83 -8.85
CA LEU A 100 -37.24 3.82 -8.98
C LEU A 100 -38.62 4.48 -9.06
N ALA A 101 -39.54 3.81 -9.75
CA ALA A 101 -40.96 4.14 -9.67
C ALA A 101 -41.45 4.10 -8.20
N ALA A 102 -42.37 4.99 -7.87
CA ALA A 102 -42.87 5.14 -6.51
C ALA A 102 -43.45 3.81 -5.98
N GLN A 103 -43.08 3.46 -4.75
CA GLN A 103 -43.58 2.25 -4.10
C GLN A 103 -44.76 2.62 -3.21
N LYS A 104 -45.93 2.02 -3.45
CA LYS A 104 -47.14 2.30 -2.68
C LYS A 104 -47.54 1.15 -1.79
N ASP A 105 -48.06 1.45 -0.61
CA ASP A 105 -48.62 0.44 0.29
C ASP A 105 -49.83 0.96 1.07
N THR A 106 -50.78 0.08 1.39
CA THR A 106 -52.00 0.42 2.13
C THR A 106 -51.90 -0.08 3.56
N LEU A 107 -52.04 0.83 4.53
CA LEU A 107 -51.84 0.57 5.95
C LEU A 107 -52.98 1.14 6.78
N PRO A 108 -53.31 0.56 7.96
CA PRO A 108 -54.20 1.22 8.91
C PRO A 108 -53.69 2.61 9.26
N LYS A 109 -54.59 3.55 9.58
CA LYS A 109 -54.20 4.89 10.06
C LYS A 109 -53.32 4.77 11.30
N GLY A 110 -52.25 5.56 11.34
CA GLY A 110 -51.24 5.48 12.39
C GLY A 110 -49.88 5.98 11.95
N SER A 111 -48.90 5.90 12.86
CA SER A 111 -47.52 6.31 12.64
C SER A 111 -46.58 5.12 12.52
N TYR A 112 -45.73 5.15 11.50
CA TYR A 112 -44.90 4.03 11.07
C TYR A 112 -43.46 4.46 10.78
N ARG A 113 -42.59 3.46 10.70
CA ARG A 113 -41.20 3.58 10.25
C ARG A 113 -40.94 2.54 9.16
N ALA A 114 -40.34 2.95 8.05
CA ALA A 114 -39.86 2.04 7.01
C ALA A 114 -38.33 2.09 6.95
N VAL A 115 -37.70 0.93 6.96
CA VAL A 115 -36.26 0.76 6.73
C VAL A 115 -36.07 0.09 5.38
N PHE A 116 -35.52 0.82 4.41
CA PHE A 116 -35.14 0.29 3.11
C PHE A 116 -33.73 -0.28 3.18
N LEU A 117 -33.55 -1.47 2.62
CA LEU A 117 -32.32 -2.24 2.68
C LEU A 117 -31.98 -2.74 1.29
N GLY A 118 -30.85 -2.27 0.76
CA GLY A 118 -30.32 -2.68 -0.53
C GLY A 118 -29.21 -3.70 -0.36
N ASN A 119 -29.18 -4.71 -1.24
CA ASN A 119 -28.18 -5.77 -1.29
C ASN A 119 -28.10 -6.68 -0.06
N THR A 120 -29.17 -6.85 0.72
CA THR A 120 -29.15 -7.66 1.95
C THR A 120 -29.64 -9.10 1.74
N GLU A 121 -29.64 -9.60 0.49
CA GLU A 121 -30.04 -10.98 0.22
C GLU A 121 -28.86 -11.93 0.40
N LYS A 122 -29.05 -12.99 1.19
CA LYS A 122 -27.99 -13.95 1.48
C LYS A 122 -27.40 -14.62 0.23
N THR A 123 -28.22 -14.79 -0.81
CA THR A 123 -27.82 -15.37 -2.09
C THR A 123 -26.78 -14.54 -2.84
N GLN A 124 -26.63 -13.26 -2.51
CA GLN A 124 -25.59 -12.38 -3.06
C GLN A 124 -24.20 -12.63 -2.43
N PHE A 125 -24.14 -13.38 -1.33
CA PHE A 125 -22.92 -13.66 -0.57
C PHE A 125 -22.67 -15.17 -0.42
N PRO A 126 -22.53 -15.91 -1.53
CA PRO A 126 -22.13 -17.31 -1.46
C PRO A 126 -20.73 -17.42 -0.87
N TYR A 127 -20.54 -18.36 0.04
CA TYR A 127 -19.22 -18.72 0.57
C TYR A 127 -19.05 -20.23 0.61
N ALA A 128 -17.84 -20.70 0.38
CA ALA A 128 -17.52 -22.12 0.46
C ALA A 128 -17.03 -22.50 1.86
N THR A 129 -17.20 -23.76 2.23
CA THR A 129 -16.65 -24.39 3.43
C THR A 129 -15.99 -25.71 3.04
N SER A 130 -15.26 -26.36 3.95
CA SER A 130 -14.70 -27.69 3.70
C SER A 130 -15.77 -28.75 3.39
N SER A 131 -16.99 -28.56 3.90
CA SER A 131 -18.10 -29.50 3.73
C SER A 131 -19.02 -29.19 2.54
N ALA A 132 -19.00 -27.97 2.00
CA ALA A 132 -19.91 -27.57 0.91
C ALA A 132 -19.33 -26.45 0.04
N ALA A 133 -19.48 -26.60 -1.28
CA ALA A 133 -18.97 -25.65 -2.27
C ALA A 133 -19.72 -24.30 -2.28
N VAL A 134 -20.98 -24.26 -1.85
CA VAL A 134 -21.79 -23.04 -1.77
C VAL A 134 -22.66 -23.09 -0.52
N ASN A 135 -22.50 -22.09 0.34
CA ASN A 135 -23.30 -21.87 1.55
C ASN A 135 -23.80 -20.43 1.57
N TYR A 136 -24.84 -20.20 2.38
CA TYR A 136 -25.43 -18.88 2.59
C TYR A 136 -25.68 -18.66 4.07
N LYS A 137 -25.54 -17.40 4.52
CA LYS A 137 -25.82 -16.99 5.89
C LYS A 137 -26.77 -15.81 5.87
N ASP A 138 -27.73 -15.80 6.79
CA ASP A 138 -28.68 -14.70 6.87
C ASP A 138 -27.95 -13.39 7.21
N ILE A 139 -28.27 -12.35 6.44
CA ILE A 139 -27.69 -11.00 6.61
C ILE A 139 -28.54 -10.18 7.58
N LEU A 140 -29.87 -10.33 7.51
CA LEU A 140 -30.80 -9.65 8.41
C LEU A 140 -31.16 -10.59 9.55
N LEU A 141 -30.91 -10.16 10.78
CA LEU A 141 -31.15 -10.96 11.98
C LEU A 141 -32.21 -10.28 12.85
N ASN A 142 -33.10 -11.08 13.46
CA ASN A 142 -34.10 -10.66 14.45
C ASN A 142 -35.04 -9.51 14.02
N TYR A 143 -35.07 -9.16 12.74
CA TYR A 143 -35.77 -7.98 12.23
C TYR A 143 -37.29 -8.12 12.26
N THR A 144 -37.82 -9.33 12.33
CA THR A 144 -39.27 -9.61 12.41
C THR A 144 -39.83 -9.51 13.83
N THR A 145 -39.00 -9.15 14.83
CA THR A 145 -39.43 -9.01 16.23
C THR A 145 -39.78 -7.55 16.55
N THR A 146 -38.77 -6.75 16.87
CA THR A 146 -38.88 -5.30 17.11
C THR A 146 -37.76 -4.57 16.40
N TYR A 147 -37.99 -3.29 16.10
CA TYR A 147 -37.01 -2.40 15.48
C TYR A 147 -35.68 -2.37 16.24
N SER A 148 -35.72 -2.34 17.58
CA SER A 148 -34.53 -2.31 18.44
C SER A 148 -33.71 -3.61 18.41
N ASN A 149 -34.32 -4.73 18.02
CA ASN A 149 -33.67 -6.03 17.94
C ASN A 149 -33.12 -6.35 16.55
N ALA A 150 -33.56 -5.61 15.52
CA ALA A 150 -33.13 -5.83 14.15
C ALA A 150 -31.63 -5.56 13.97
N ARG A 151 -30.94 -6.47 13.25
CA ARG A 151 -29.50 -6.35 12.95
C ARG A 151 -29.22 -6.59 11.47
N ILE A 152 -28.15 -5.97 10.99
CA ILE A 152 -27.50 -6.26 9.71
C ILE A 152 -26.13 -6.85 10.02
N ALA A 153 -25.87 -8.07 9.55
CA ALA A 153 -24.62 -8.78 9.73
C ALA A 153 -23.65 -8.51 8.58
N LEU A 154 -22.35 -8.52 8.88
CA LEU A 154 -21.30 -8.54 7.86
C LEU A 154 -21.39 -9.89 7.12
N PRO A 155 -21.31 -9.91 5.78
CA PRO A 155 -21.42 -11.15 5.02
C PRO A 155 -20.18 -12.02 5.21
N ASN A 156 -20.34 -13.33 5.00
CA ASN A 156 -19.24 -14.29 4.95
C ASN A 156 -18.53 -14.33 3.56
N ALA A 157 -18.74 -13.32 2.72
CA ALA A 157 -18.16 -13.15 1.39
C ALA A 157 -17.71 -11.69 1.18
N GLU A 158 -16.65 -11.47 0.39
CA GLU A 158 -16.10 -10.12 0.16
C GLU A 158 -17.10 -9.25 -0.62
N PHE A 159 -17.22 -7.98 -0.23
CA PHE A 159 -18.04 -7.02 -0.94
C PHE A 159 -17.47 -6.66 -2.32
N ARG A 160 -18.18 -7.07 -3.37
CA ARG A 160 -18.01 -6.58 -4.74
C ARG A 160 -18.75 -5.26 -4.94
N ASN A 161 -18.40 -4.51 -5.99
CA ASN A 161 -18.98 -3.19 -6.30
C ASN A 161 -20.51 -3.15 -6.42
N ASN A 162 -21.15 -4.29 -6.69
CA ASN A 162 -22.59 -4.50 -6.84
C ASN A 162 -23.25 -5.21 -5.65
N SER A 163 -22.54 -5.40 -4.55
CA SER A 163 -23.03 -6.12 -3.37
C SER A 163 -22.90 -5.31 -2.06
N GLU A 164 -22.36 -4.09 -2.11
CA GLU A 164 -22.27 -3.21 -0.94
C GLU A 164 -23.67 -2.90 -0.41
N TYR A 165 -23.84 -2.87 0.91
CA TYR A 165 -25.15 -2.58 1.52
C TYR A 165 -25.56 -1.12 1.39
N TYR A 166 -26.86 -0.93 1.17
CA TYR A 166 -27.51 0.38 1.14
C TYR A 166 -28.63 0.42 2.17
N TRP A 167 -28.87 1.59 2.75
CA TRP A 167 -29.84 1.78 3.81
C TRP A 167 -30.54 3.13 3.65
N ALA A 168 -31.81 3.17 4.00
CA ALA A 168 -32.55 4.39 4.31
C ALA A 168 -33.56 4.10 5.42
N ASN A 169 -33.86 5.09 6.25
CA ASN A 169 -34.83 4.97 7.32
C ASN A 169 -35.69 6.23 7.36
N VAL A 170 -37.01 6.04 7.26
CA VAL A 170 -37.97 7.12 7.24
C VAL A 170 -39.14 6.84 8.17
N THR A 171 -39.67 7.91 8.74
CA THR A 171 -40.92 7.90 9.51
C THR A 171 -42.01 8.56 8.70
N PHE A 172 -43.24 8.04 8.80
CA PHE A 172 -44.39 8.55 8.08
C PHE A 172 -45.69 8.21 8.82
N SER A 173 -46.80 8.81 8.40
CA SER A 173 -48.12 8.59 8.99
C SER A 173 -49.23 8.89 8.00
N ASP A 174 -50.49 8.70 8.41
CA ASP A 174 -51.68 9.04 7.64
C ASP A 174 -51.78 10.55 7.32
N VAL A 175 -51.17 11.42 8.13
CA VAL A 175 -51.11 12.88 7.87
C VAL A 175 -49.87 13.31 7.07
N SER A 176 -48.89 12.42 6.90
CA SER A 176 -47.68 12.64 6.09
C SER A 176 -47.31 11.36 5.34
N PRO A 177 -48.09 10.98 4.31
CA PRO A 177 -48.01 9.65 3.69
C PRO A 177 -46.97 9.54 2.57
N THR A 178 -46.21 10.60 2.28
CA THR A 178 -45.31 10.67 1.12
C THR A 178 -43.84 10.90 1.51
N PRO A 179 -43.22 10.01 2.31
CA PRO A 179 -41.83 10.17 2.72
C PRO A 179 -40.87 10.03 1.52
N TYR A 180 -39.84 10.88 1.50
CA TYR A 180 -38.76 10.82 0.53
C TYR A 180 -37.70 9.77 0.92
N ILE A 181 -37.29 8.92 -0.03
CA ILE A 181 -36.30 7.86 0.21
C ILE A 181 -34.98 8.18 -0.52
N LEU A 182 -33.91 8.33 0.26
CA LEU A 182 -32.53 8.38 -0.25
C LEU A 182 -31.73 7.19 0.27
N LEU A 183 -31.46 6.22 -0.60
CA LEU A 183 -30.59 5.10 -0.27
C LEU A 183 -29.13 5.55 -0.19
N GLN A 184 -28.50 5.31 0.94
CA GLN A 184 -27.07 5.59 1.16
C GLN A 184 -26.32 4.30 1.39
N ARG A 185 -25.14 4.19 0.79
CA ARG A 185 -24.23 3.07 1.08
C ARG A 185 -23.76 3.16 2.52
N ILE A 186 -23.78 2.04 3.24
CA ILE A 186 -23.35 1.97 4.65
C ILE A 186 -22.01 1.23 4.84
N ILE A 187 -21.39 0.83 3.74
CA ILE A 187 -20.08 0.18 3.72
C ILE A 187 -18.99 1.23 3.53
N GLY A 188 -17.99 1.19 4.40
CA GLY A 188 -16.72 1.90 4.28
C GLY A 188 -15.67 1.03 3.59
N MET A 189 -14.68 1.67 2.97
CA MET A 189 -13.61 0.97 2.24
C MET A 189 -12.24 1.56 2.55
N MET A 190 -11.29 0.69 2.88
CA MET A 190 -9.86 0.98 2.90
C MET A 190 -9.17 0.21 1.78
N ASN A 191 -8.54 0.94 0.87
CA ASN A 191 -7.69 0.40 -0.18
C ASN A 191 -6.23 0.41 0.29
N VAL A 192 -5.65 -0.75 0.50
CA VAL A 192 -4.23 -0.87 0.86
C VAL A 192 -3.42 -1.38 -0.31
N HIS A 193 -2.31 -0.70 -0.55
CA HIS A 193 -1.43 -0.92 -1.67
C HIS A 193 0.02 -0.94 -1.19
N ARG A 194 0.91 -1.65 -1.90
CA ARG A 194 2.35 -1.60 -1.66
C ARG A 194 3.05 -1.02 -2.88
N ASN A 195 3.78 0.06 -2.67
CA ASN A 195 4.55 0.71 -3.72
C ASN A 195 5.59 -0.23 -4.31
N VAL A 196 5.67 -0.23 -5.65
CA VAL A 196 6.73 -0.93 -6.37
C VAL A 196 8.08 -0.27 -6.06
N VAL A 197 9.06 -1.12 -5.81
CA VAL A 197 10.43 -0.78 -5.51
C VAL A 197 11.27 -1.00 -6.74
N ASP A 198 12.04 0.02 -7.13
CA ASP A 198 13.08 -0.11 -8.14
C ASP A 198 14.25 -0.94 -7.59
N ALA A 199 14.58 -2.03 -8.29
CA ALA A 199 15.61 -2.96 -7.85
C ALA A 199 17.02 -2.34 -7.87
N GLN A 200 17.30 -1.41 -8.79
CA GLN A 200 18.60 -0.77 -8.90
C GLN A 200 18.81 0.22 -7.76
N ASP A 201 17.80 1.02 -7.43
CA ASP A 201 17.83 1.92 -6.28
C ASP A 201 17.95 1.16 -4.96
N ALA A 202 17.23 0.04 -4.81
CA ALA A 202 17.33 -0.81 -3.64
C ALA A 202 18.72 -1.45 -3.49
N LEU A 203 19.30 -1.94 -4.59
CA LEU A 203 20.67 -2.46 -4.61
C LEU A 203 21.69 -1.40 -4.20
N ASN A 204 21.56 -0.19 -4.73
CA ASN A 204 22.43 0.94 -4.39
C ASN A 204 22.33 1.28 -2.89
N LYS A 205 21.12 1.30 -2.33
CA LYS A 205 20.90 1.49 -0.89
C LYS A 205 21.54 0.37 -0.06
N LEU A 206 21.34 -0.89 -0.43
CA LEU A 206 21.92 -2.03 0.28
C LEU A 206 23.45 -1.97 0.29
N VAL A 207 24.07 -1.72 -0.86
CA VAL A 207 25.54 -1.57 -0.99
C VAL A 207 26.03 -0.43 -0.11
N ASN A 208 25.38 0.74 -0.18
CA ASN A 208 25.74 1.89 0.64
C ASN A 208 25.60 1.60 2.15
N ASN A 209 24.53 0.93 2.56
CA ASN A 209 24.33 0.53 3.95
C ASN A 209 25.45 -0.43 4.41
N ILE A 210 25.83 -1.42 3.59
CA ILE A 210 26.92 -2.34 3.92
C ILE A 210 28.25 -1.59 4.11
N VAL A 211 28.62 -0.75 3.15
CA VAL A 211 29.94 -0.09 3.19
C VAL A 211 30.06 0.99 4.26
N THR A 212 28.95 1.65 4.59
CA THR A 212 28.90 2.65 5.66
C THR A 212 28.88 2.01 7.04
N GLN A 213 28.03 1.01 7.28
CA GLN A 213 27.92 0.35 8.58
C GLN A 213 29.19 -0.39 8.99
N ILE A 214 29.88 -1.01 8.03
CA ILE A 214 31.17 -1.68 8.30
C ILE A 214 32.33 -0.67 8.34
N GLY A 215 32.17 0.49 7.70
CA GLY A 215 33.24 1.50 7.63
C GLY A 215 34.39 1.09 6.71
N TYR A 216 34.08 0.42 5.58
CA TYR A 216 35.13 -0.09 4.68
C TYR A 216 36.08 0.98 4.15
N LYS A 217 35.62 2.22 4.00
CA LYS A 217 36.51 3.32 3.57
C LYS A 217 37.69 3.51 4.54
N ASN A 218 37.43 3.44 5.86
CA ASN A 218 38.46 3.57 6.88
C ASN A 218 39.37 2.33 6.93
N ILE A 219 38.79 1.13 6.78
CA ILE A 219 39.55 -0.13 6.73
C ILE A 219 40.52 -0.11 5.53
N ILE A 220 40.03 0.28 4.35
CA ILE A 220 40.83 0.41 3.14
C ILE A 220 41.93 1.45 3.34
N GLN A 221 41.58 2.64 3.85
CA GLN A 221 42.55 3.71 4.07
C GLN A 221 43.68 3.29 5.00
N ASN A 222 43.36 2.75 6.18
CA ASN A 222 44.38 2.34 7.16
C ASN A 222 45.29 1.23 6.60
N THR A 223 44.70 0.25 5.91
CA THR A 223 45.46 -0.86 5.32
C THR A 223 46.35 -0.39 4.17
N ALA A 224 45.79 0.40 3.25
CA ALA A 224 46.52 0.96 2.12
C ALA A 224 47.65 1.88 2.58
N GLN A 225 47.45 2.68 3.65
CA GLN A 225 48.48 3.54 4.21
C GLN A 225 49.68 2.73 4.73
N GLY A 226 49.43 1.64 5.47
CA GLY A 226 50.49 0.76 5.97
C GLY A 226 51.27 0.09 4.83
N LEU A 227 50.56 -0.42 3.82
CA LEU A 227 51.15 -1.05 2.64
C LEU A 227 51.98 -0.04 1.82
N LEU A 228 51.42 1.13 1.51
CA LEU A 228 52.11 2.20 0.77
C LEU A 228 53.38 2.65 1.50
N THR A 229 53.30 2.86 2.82
CA THR A 229 54.45 3.27 3.63
C THR A 229 55.57 2.25 3.53
N THR A 230 55.24 0.97 3.60
CA THR A 230 56.22 -0.13 3.54
C THR A 230 56.86 -0.22 2.14
N GLU A 231 56.04 -0.25 1.08
CA GLU A 231 56.52 -0.37 -0.30
C GLU A 231 57.37 0.84 -0.72
N ILE A 232 56.95 2.06 -0.36
CA ILE A 232 57.70 3.28 -0.69
C ILE A 232 59.00 3.33 0.12
N LYS A 233 59.01 2.94 1.40
CA LYS A 233 60.25 2.82 2.19
C LYS A 233 61.24 1.87 1.54
N ASN A 234 60.78 0.70 1.10
CA ASN A 234 61.63 -0.29 0.43
C ASN A 234 62.21 0.26 -0.88
N ILE A 235 61.41 0.97 -1.68
CA ILE A 235 61.88 1.60 -2.93
C ILE A 235 62.90 2.69 -2.65
N VAL A 236 62.60 3.63 -1.74
CA VAL A 236 63.52 4.73 -1.41
C VAL A 236 64.83 4.18 -0.85
N GLY A 237 64.77 3.25 0.11
CA GLY A 237 65.96 2.66 0.74
C GLY A 237 66.82 1.81 -0.20
N SER A 238 66.25 1.26 -1.27
CA SER A 238 67.00 0.45 -2.25
C SER A 238 67.49 1.25 -3.47
N ARG A 239 66.90 2.41 -3.75
CA ARG A 239 67.18 3.21 -4.96
C ARG A 239 67.89 4.52 -4.71
N VAL A 240 67.86 5.03 -3.49
CA VAL A 240 68.51 6.29 -3.08
C VAL A 240 69.64 5.98 -2.11
N ASP A 241 70.82 6.54 -2.34
CA ASP A 241 71.97 6.33 -1.46
C ASP A 241 71.75 6.99 -0.09
N GLY A 242 72.39 6.44 0.95
CA GLY A 242 72.21 6.89 2.32
C GLY A 242 72.64 8.33 2.60
N ILE A 243 73.58 8.88 1.81
CA ILE A 243 74.01 10.28 1.93
C ILE A 243 72.88 11.19 1.45
N THR A 244 72.32 10.90 0.27
CA THR A 244 71.17 11.64 -0.27
C THR A 244 69.94 11.55 0.64
N ILE A 245 69.65 10.38 1.22
CA ILE A 245 68.57 10.23 2.21
C ILE A 245 68.82 11.10 3.45
N GLY A 246 70.05 11.13 3.96
CA GLY A 246 70.43 11.98 5.10
C GLY A 246 70.27 13.47 4.81
N LEU A 247 70.68 13.92 3.62
CA LEU A 247 70.55 15.31 3.17
C LEU A 247 69.08 15.77 3.03
N LEU A 248 68.18 14.84 2.70
CA LEU A 248 66.74 15.11 2.58
C LEU A 248 65.98 15.01 3.92
N GLY A 249 66.69 14.86 5.05
CA GLY A 249 66.09 14.81 6.38
C GLY A 249 65.66 13.41 6.84
N GLY A 250 66.16 12.35 6.19
CA GLY A 250 65.88 10.96 6.52
C GLY A 250 64.76 10.33 5.68
N ILE A 251 64.64 9.00 5.76
CA ILE A 251 63.73 8.24 4.90
C ILE A 251 62.25 8.62 5.11
N ASP A 252 61.86 8.91 6.36
CA ASP A 252 60.48 9.28 6.69
C ASP A 252 60.12 10.67 6.15
N ALA A 253 61.09 11.60 6.07
CA ALA A 253 60.87 12.91 5.48
C ALA A 253 60.52 12.81 3.99
N ILE A 254 61.05 11.79 3.30
CA ILE A 254 60.74 11.49 1.89
C ILE A 254 59.42 10.71 1.77
N VAL A 255 59.22 9.66 2.58
CA VAL A 255 58.07 8.75 2.46
C VAL A 255 56.76 9.41 2.85
N ASN A 256 56.73 10.15 3.97
CA ASN A 256 55.49 10.68 4.54
C ASN A 256 54.74 11.62 3.56
N PRO A 257 55.40 12.58 2.87
CA PRO A 257 54.74 13.40 1.86
C PRO A 257 54.17 12.60 0.70
N ILE A 258 54.87 11.55 0.26
CA ILE A 258 54.41 10.68 -0.84
C ILE A 258 53.14 9.95 -0.41
N VAL A 259 53.17 9.29 0.75
CA VAL A 259 52.01 8.55 1.28
C VAL A 259 50.83 9.50 1.51
N ALA A 260 51.05 10.68 2.08
CA ALA A 260 50.00 11.67 2.33
C ALA A 260 49.29 12.13 1.05
N ASN A 261 50.00 12.21 -0.08
CA ASN A 261 49.43 12.61 -1.37
C ASN A 261 48.82 11.44 -2.15
N LEU A 262 49.25 10.20 -1.90
CA LEU A 262 48.73 9.01 -2.59
C LEU A 262 47.57 8.34 -1.85
N ILE A 263 47.48 8.48 -0.53
CA ILE A 263 46.54 7.68 0.26
C ILE A 263 45.08 7.93 -0.14
N GLN A 264 44.69 9.17 -0.36
CA GLN A 264 43.31 9.51 -0.72
C GLN A 264 42.95 8.99 -2.13
N PRO A 265 43.73 9.27 -3.20
CA PRO A 265 43.47 8.70 -4.53
C PRO A 265 43.44 7.17 -4.57
N VAL A 266 44.34 6.51 -3.84
CA VAL A 266 44.40 5.05 -3.73
C VAL A 266 43.16 4.51 -3.02
N THR A 267 42.80 5.12 -1.88
CA THR A 267 41.61 4.76 -1.11
C THR A 267 40.34 4.89 -1.95
N ASP A 268 40.16 6.01 -2.66
CA ASP A 268 38.96 6.23 -3.47
C ASP A 268 38.87 5.23 -4.63
N THR A 269 40.00 4.88 -5.26
CA THR A 269 40.03 3.90 -6.35
C THR A 269 39.73 2.48 -5.84
N LEU A 270 40.32 2.07 -4.72
CA LEU A 270 40.06 0.79 -4.06
C LEU A 270 38.61 0.70 -3.56
N TYR A 271 38.09 1.78 -2.97
CA TYR A 271 36.71 1.86 -2.50
C TYR A 271 35.72 1.73 -3.67
N ASN A 272 35.98 2.40 -4.79
CA ASN A 272 35.14 2.26 -5.99
C ASN A 272 35.19 0.83 -6.58
N ARG A 273 36.33 0.13 -6.48
CA ARG A 273 36.42 -1.29 -6.85
C ARG A 273 35.62 -2.18 -5.90
N LEU A 274 35.69 -1.90 -4.59
CA LEU A 274 34.88 -2.60 -3.59
C LEU A 274 33.39 -2.46 -3.91
N LEU A 275 32.90 -1.26 -4.20
CA LEU A 275 31.48 -1.04 -4.55
C LEU A 275 31.05 -1.93 -5.72
N LYS A 276 31.84 -1.96 -6.80
CA LYS A 276 31.57 -2.80 -7.98
C LYS A 276 31.61 -4.29 -7.66
N GLN A 277 32.62 -4.73 -6.90
CA GLN A 277 32.75 -6.14 -6.52
C GLN A 277 31.63 -6.57 -5.56
N LEU A 278 31.21 -5.71 -4.64
CA LEU A 278 30.12 -6.00 -3.71
C LEU A 278 28.79 -6.20 -4.46
N VAL A 279 28.51 -5.37 -5.48
CA VAL A 279 27.37 -5.59 -6.39
C VAL A 279 27.44 -6.98 -7.02
N ASN A 280 28.62 -7.38 -7.53
CA ASN A 280 28.79 -8.71 -8.13
C ASN A 280 28.59 -9.84 -7.11
N GLN A 281 29.11 -9.71 -5.89
CA GLN A 281 28.98 -10.72 -4.83
C GLN A 281 27.52 -10.89 -4.37
N ILE A 282 26.79 -9.78 -4.23
CA ILE A 282 25.33 -9.82 -3.99
C ILE A 282 24.65 -10.52 -5.17
N GLY A 283 25.02 -10.19 -6.41
CA GLY A 283 24.58 -10.85 -7.64
C GLY A 283 24.73 -12.36 -7.63
N THR A 284 25.93 -12.85 -7.35
CA THR A 284 26.21 -14.29 -7.26
C THR A 284 25.43 -14.94 -6.13
N THR A 285 25.35 -14.30 -4.96
CA THR A 285 24.67 -14.87 -3.79
C THR A 285 23.16 -14.99 -4.01
N LEU A 286 22.54 -13.99 -4.65
CA LEU A 286 21.11 -14.03 -4.98
C LEU A 286 20.83 -14.94 -6.18
N GLY A 287 21.66 -14.89 -7.23
CA GLY A 287 21.49 -15.67 -8.44
C GLY A 287 21.80 -17.17 -8.29
N ALA A 288 22.66 -17.57 -7.34
CA ALA A 288 22.91 -18.98 -7.05
C ALA A 288 21.68 -19.74 -6.52
N ASN A 289 20.62 -19.01 -6.14
CA ASN A 289 19.35 -19.58 -5.68
C ASN A 289 18.26 -19.65 -6.77
N GLU A 290 18.50 -19.17 -8.00
CA GLU A 290 17.46 -19.10 -9.05
C GLU A 290 17.92 -19.49 -10.46
N ASN A 291 16.96 -19.97 -11.26
CA ASN A 291 17.15 -20.29 -12.67
C ASN A 291 17.00 -19.01 -13.54
N GLN A 292 18.13 -18.37 -13.86
CA GLN A 292 18.37 -17.52 -15.05
C GLN A 292 17.82 -16.08 -15.16
N ASN A 293 17.16 -15.49 -14.16
CA ASN A 293 16.90 -14.04 -14.20
C ASN A 293 18.07 -13.32 -13.51
N GLY A 294 18.80 -12.43 -14.19
CA GLY A 294 19.95 -11.72 -13.60
C GLY A 294 19.61 -10.97 -12.29
N LEU A 295 20.62 -10.51 -11.54
CA LEU A 295 20.49 -9.92 -10.18
C LEU A 295 19.28 -8.99 -9.99
N LEU A 296 19.08 -8.02 -10.89
CA LEU A 296 17.99 -7.05 -10.76
C LEU A 296 16.60 -7.68 -10.93
N GLY A 297 16.49 -8.75 -11.73
CA GLY A 297 15.26 -9.53 -11.87
C GLY A 297 14.90 -10.20 -10.54
N VAL A 298 15.83 -11.00 -9.99
CA VAL A 298 15.66 -11.68 -8.69
C VAL A 298 15.32 -10.69 -7.57
N LEU A 299 16.05 -9.57 -7.51
CA LEU A 299 15.84 -8.58 -6.47
C LEU A 299 14.52 -7.84 -6.67
N GLY A 300 14.15 -7.51 -7.90
CA GLY A 300 12.87 -6.88 -8.22
C GLY A 300 11.68 -7.78 -7.86
N GLU A 301 11.81 -9.07 -8.17
CA GLU A 301 10.90 -10.13 -7.77
C GLU A 301 10.78 -10.19 -6.23
N LEU A 302 11.90 -10.34 -5.52
CA LEU A 302 11.95 -10.38 -4.05
C LEU A 302 11.34 -9.13 -3.38
N LEU A 303 11.58 -7.94 -3.93
CA LEU A 303 11.15 -6.66 -3.36
C LEU A 303 9.73 -6.25 -3.76
N ASN A 304 9.11 -6.90 -4.75
CA ASN A 304 7.76 -6.59 -5.23
C ASN A 304 6.81 -7.80 -5.18
N PRO A 305 6.67 -8.45 -4.02
CA PRO A 305 6.03 -9.76 -3.95
C PRO A 305 4.52 -9.74 -4.21
N TRP A 306 3.87 -8.59 -4.06
CA TRP A 306 2.44 -8.47 -4.37
C TRP A 306 2.19 -8.55 -5.88
N GLU A 307 3.12 -8.08 -6.70
CA GLU A 307 2.97 -8.03 -8.16
C GLU A 307 3.14 -9.41 -8.83
N PHE A 308 3.71 -10.39 -8.13
CA PHE A 308 3.85 -11.74 -8.66
C PHE A 308 2.53 -12.41 -9.05
N SER A 309 2.57 -13.25 -10.08
CA SER A 309 1.42 -14.05 -10.51
C SER A 309 0.86 -14.97 -9.43
N GLN A 310 1.70 -15.42 -8.49
CA GLN A 310 1.31 -16.30 -7.38
C GLN A 310 0.59 -15.57 -6.24
N ALA A 311 0.80 -14.27 -6.08
CA ALA A 311 0.16 -13.43 -5.07
C ALA A 311 -1.28 -13.12 -5.47
N HIS A 312 -2.20 -14.02 -5.12
CA HIS A 312 -3.60 -13.93 -5.52
C HIS A 312 -4.53 -13.48 -4.39
N THR A 313 -4.20 -13.86 -3.16
CA THR A 313 -5.03 -13.60 -2.00
C THR A 313 -4.13 -13.22 -0.82
N ALA A 314 -4.65 -12.45 0.12
CA ALA A 314 -4.01 -12.17 1.40
C ALA A 314 -4.94 -12.51 2.58
N ILE A 315 -4.33 -12.90 3.69
CA ILE A 315 -4.93 -12.97 5.01
C ILE A 315 -4.56 -11.69 5.76
N VAL A 316 -5.56 -10.87 6.05
CA VAL A 316 -5.43 -9.61 6.78
C VAL A 316 -5.89 -9.84 8.22
N THR A 317 -4.98 -9.69 9.17
CA THR A 317 -5.32 -9.72 10.60
C THR A 317 -5.85 -8.35 11.00
N ILE A 318 -7.10 -8.28 11.47
CA ILE A 318 -7.78 -7.06 11.89
C ILE A 318 -8.24 -7.22 13.34
N ASN A 319 -8.00 -6.21 14.16
CA ASN A 319 -8.46 -6.18 15.55
C ASN A 319 -9.88 -5.59 15.66
N ASP A 320 -10.75 -6.22 16.44
CA ASP A 320 -12.07 -5.69 16.83
C ASP A 320 -12.97 -5.25 15.65
N PHE A 321 -12.93 -5.99 14.55
CA PHE A 321 -13.65 -5.63 13.32
C PHE A 321 -15.18 -5.76 13.50
N PRO A 322 -16.01 -4.80 13.03
CA PRO A 322 -17.45 -4.87 13.17
C PRO A 322 -18.08 -6.09 12.52
N LYS A 323 -18.92 -6.79 13.28
CA LYS A 323 -19.61 -8.01 12.84
C LYS A 323 -21.08 -7.76 12.56
N THR A 324 -21.74 -6.94 13.38
CA THR A 324 -23.15 -6.57 13.18
C THR A 324 -23.39 -5.11 13.54
N ILE A 325 -24.39 -4.51 12.89
CA ILE A 325 -24.94 -3.19 13.21
C ILE A 325 -26.46 -3.28 13.45
N ASP A 326 -27.03 -2.31 14.15
CA ASP A 326 -28.48 -2.12 14.24
C ASP A 326 -29.04 -1.31 13.05
N PHE A 327 -30.36 -1.13 13.01
CA PHE A 327 -31.02 -0.29 11.99
C PHE A 327 -30.84 1.22 12.19
N ASN A 328 -30.10 1.65 13.23
CA ASN A 328 -29.61 3.02 13.40
C ASN A 328 -28.13 3.15 13.01
N LEU A 329 -27.54 2.09 12.43
CA LEU A 329 -26.14 2.01 11.99
C LEU A 329 -25.10 2.01 13.12
N ASN A 330 -25.49 1.68 14.34
CA ASN A 330 -24.57 1.50 15.46
C ASN A 330 -24.01 0.07 15.45
N VAL A 331 -22.70 -0.07 15.67
CA VAL A 331 -22.06 -1.39 15.86
C VAL A 331 -22.57 -2.04 17.13
N THR A 332 -23.13 -3.24 17.02
CA THR A 332 -23.68 -3.99 18.16
C THR A 332 -22.87 -5.24 18.54
N ASP A 333 -22.05 -5.76 17.62
CA ASP A 333 -21.15 -6.89 17.86
C ASP A 333 -19.89 -6.76 17.00
N LYS A 334 -18.79 -7.35 17.46
CA LYS A 334 -17.47 -7.32 16.82
C LYS A 334 -16.82 -8.70 16.86
N TYR A 335 -15.93 -8.94 15.90
CA TYR A 335 -14.93 -9.99 16.02
C TYR A 335 -13.88 -9.53 17.04
N THR A 336 -14.08 -9.87 18.32
CA THR A 336 -13.29 -9.33 19.45
C THR A 336 -11.84 -9.83 19.42
N GLY A 337 -10.88 -8.93 19.54
CA GLY A 337 -9.46 -9.25 19.41
C GLY A 337 -9.01 -9.45 17.96
N LEU A 338 -7.86 -10.12 17.78
CA LEU A 338 -7.27 -10.35 16.47
C LEU A 338 -8.01 -11.45 15.72
N HIS A 339 -8.57 -11.11 14.56
CA HIS A 339 -9.21 -12.07 13.66
C HIS A 339 -8.60 -11.96 12.26
N ASN A 340 -8.54 -13.09 11.57
CA ASN A 340 -7.99 -13.18 10.23
C ASN A 340 -9.10 -13.12 9.18
N PHE A 341 -8.90 -12.27 8.19
CA PHE A 341 -9.83 -12.06 7.10
C PHE A 341 -9.17 -12.30 5.76
N ARG A 342 -9.83 -13.05 4.88
CA ARG A 342 -9.32 -13.32 3.54
C ARG A 342 -9.80 -12.23 2.57
N TYR A 343 -8.88 -11.66 1.80
CA TYR A 343 -9.15 -10.72 0.72
C TYR A 343 -8.41 -11.13 -0.55
N ASP A 344 -9.09 -11.06 -1.69
CA ASP A 344 -8.43 -11.30 -2.97
C ASP A 344 -7.73 -10.02 -3.47
N PHE A 345 -6.56 -10.18 -4.09
CA PHE A 345 -5.89 -9.07 -4.76
C PHE A 345 -6.68 -8.67 -5.99
N VAL A 346 -6.87 -7.36 -6.14
CA VAL A 346 -7.50 -6.76 -7.31
C VAL A 346 -6.49 -5.94 -8.08
N ASN A 347 -6.52 -6.05 -9.40
CA ASN A 347 -5.77 -5.16 -10.27
C ASN A 347 -6.54 -3.84 -10.35
N ASN A 348 -5.99 -2.79 -9.76
CA ASN A 348 -6.64 -1.50 -9.77
C ASN A 348 -6.20 -0.69 -10.99
N THR A 349 -7.17 -0.23 -11.79
CA THR A 349 -6.92 0.64 -12.95
C THR A 349 -6.27 1.98 -12.56
N PHE A 350 -6.43 2.44 -11.31
CA PHE A 350 -5.83 3.68 -10.81
C PHE A 350 -4.34 3.55 -10.47
N PHE A 351 -3.89 2.38 -10.01
CA PHE A 351 -2.49 2.16 -9.63
C PHE A 351 -1.69 1.38 -10.69
N ALA A 352 -2.39 0.69 -11.61
CA ALA A 352 -1.81 -0.33 -12.49
C ALA A 352 -1.03 -1.42 -11.72
N GLN A 353 -1.33 -1.58 -10.42
CA GLN A 353 -0.67 -2.43 -9.44
C GLN A 353 -1.73 -3.16 -8.62
N LYS A 354 -1.33 -4.23 -7.93
CA LYS A 354 -2.22 -5.02 -7.07
C LYS A 354 -2.47 -4.34 -5.74
N CYS A 355 -3.72 -4.35 -5.31
CA CYS A 355 -4.13 -3.82 -4.01
C CYS A 355 -5.20 -4.71 -3.37
N LEU A 356 -5.52 -4.41 -2.11
CA LEU A 356 -6.59 -5.08 -1.35
C LEU A 356 -7.66 -4.06 -0.99
N TYR A 357 -8.93 -4.41 -1.22
CA TYR A 357 -10.07 -3.61 -0.80
C TYR A 357 -10.69 -4.18 0.47
N ILE A 358 -10.28 -3.64 1.62
CA ILE A 358 -10.85 -3.99 2.91
C ILE A 358 -12.14 -3.21 3.07
N LYS A 359 -13.28 -3.92 3.11
CA LYS A 359 -14.63 -3.32 3.17
C LYS A 359 -15.38 -3.84 4.38
N GLY A 360 -16.14 -2.96 5.04
CA GLY A 360 -16.92 -3.30 6.23
C GLY A 360 -17.80 -2.16 6.72
N PHE A 361 -18.46 -2.36 7.87
CA PHE A 361 -19.25 -1.31 8.51
C PHE A 361 -18.37 -0.17 9.03
N SER A 362 -18.96 1.02 9.13
CA SER A 362 -18.29 2.21 9.65
C SER A 362 -17.71 2.00 11.04
N SER A 363 -16.38 2.03 11.17
CA SER A 363 -15.64 1.87 12.43
C SER A 363 -14.14 2.12 12.21
N LEU A 364 -13.37 2.03 13.30
CA LEU A 364 -11.93 1.81 13.23
C LEU A 364 -11.61 0.50 12.48
N PHE A 365 -10.84 0.61 11.39
CA PHE A 365 -10.20 -0.52 10.72
C PHE A 365 -8.79 -0.60 11.28
N ASP A 366 -8.53 -1.58 12.14
CA ASP A 366 -7.28 -1.75 12.85
C ASP A 366 -6.50 -2.95 12.29
N ILE A 367 -5.85 -2.73 11.15
CA ILE A 367 -5.11 -3.75 10.40
C ILE A 367 -3.76 -3.94 11.08
N ARG A 368 -3.46 -5.17 11.50
CA ARG A 368 -2.23 -5.51 12.24
C ARG A 368 -1.20 -6.24 11.41
N LYS A 369 -1.67 -7.05 10.46
CA LYS A 369 -0.80 -7.88 9.63
C LYS A 369 -1.46 -8.18 8.29
N ILE A 370 -0.65 -8.28 7.23
CA ILE A 370 -1.07 -8.75 5.92
C ILE A 370 -0.13 -9.88 5.50
N ASN A 371 -0.68 -11.09 5.37
CA ASN A 371 0.02 -12.29 4.94
C ASN A 371 -0.43 -12.68 3.54
N VAL A 372 0.49 -12.86 2.59
CA VAL A 372 0.13 -13.25 1.22
C VAL A 372 0.12 -14.77 1.09
N ILE A 373 -0.92 -15.33 0.47
CA ILE A 373 -1.07 -16.77 0.27
C ILE A 373 -1.01 -17.15 -1.21
N LYS A 374 -0.52 -18.36 -1.47
CA LYS A 374 -0.55 -18.96 -2.81
C LYS A 374 -1.99 -19.28 -3.21
N LYS A 375 -2.27 -19.18 -4.51
CA LYS A 375 -3.60 -19.43 -5.08
C LYS A 375 -4.13 -20.83 -4.72
N GLY A 376 -5.38 -20.91 -4.26
CA GLY A 376 -6.21 -22.11 -4.37
C GLY A 376 -6.43 -22.98 -3.13
N LEU A 377 -6.05 -22.55 -1.91
CA LEU A 377 -5.97 -23.50 -0.78
C LEU A 377 -6.86 -23.22 0.43
N LEU A 378 -7.61 -22.11 0.49
CA LEU A 378 -8.40 -21.74 1.67
C LEU A 378 -9.81 -21.28 1.27
N SER A 379 -10.79 -21.33 2.17
CA SER A 379 -12.17 -20.94 1.88
C SER A 379 -12.80 -20.18 3.06
N GLY A 380 -13.65 -19.19 2.77
CA GLY A 380 -14.29 -18.30 3.76
C GLY A 380 -13.60 -16.94 3.93
N VAL A 381 -14.39 -15.92 4.31
CA VAL A 381 -13.88 -14.55 4.56
C VAL A 381 -13.32 -14.39 5.96
N VAL A 382 -13.90 -15.04 6.97
CA VAL A 382 -13.31 -15.12 8.32
C VAL A 382 -12.61 -16.45 8.42
N PHE A 383 -11.32 -16.40 8.74
CA PHE A 383 -10.46 -17.56 8.86
C PHE A 383 -10.08 -17.78 10.32
N ASP A 384 -10.46 -18.93 10.86
CA ASP A 384 -10.13 -19.35 12.23
C ASP A 384 -9.30 -20.63 12.16
N GLY A 385 -7.99 -20.46 12.04
CA GLY A 385 -7.05 -21.56 11.79
C GLY A 385 -5.61 -21.09 11.75
N ILE A 386 -4.67 -22.04 11.87
CA ILE A 386 -3.25 -21.80 11.62
C ILE A 386 -3.02 -22.00 10.13
N VAL A 387 -2.40 -21.03 9.45
CA VAL A 387 -1.98 -21.19 8.06
C VAL A 387 -0.64 -21.94 8.06
N ASP A 388 -0.63 -23.17 7.54
CA ASP A 388 0.61 -23.91 7.38
C ASP A 388 1.57 -23.19 6.42
N SER A 389 2.87 -23.22 6.72
CA SER A 389 3.92 -22.57 5.91
C SER A 389 3.87 -22.88 4.39
N PRO A 390 3.48 -24.08 3.91
CA PRO A 390 3.37 -24.34 2.48
C PRO A 390 2.31 -23.51 1.75
N LEU A 391 1.30 -23.01 2.48
CA LEU A 391 0.21 -22.20 1.94
C LEU A 391 0.58 -20.71 1.85
N LEU A 392 1.50 -20.28 2.71
CA LEU A 392 2.08 -18.95 2.68
C LEU A 392 3.04 -18.83 1.49
N LEU A 393 3.05 -17.65 0.88
CA LEU A 393 4.19 -17.28 0.06
C LEU A 393 5.35 -17.05 1.03
N ASN A 394 6.33 -17.96 1.01
CA ASN A 394 7.50 -17.90 1.87
C ASN A 394 8.46 -16.81 1.35
N GLY A 395 8.87 -15.92 2.25
CA GLY A 395 9.90 -14.91 1.98
C GLY A 395 9.82 -13.76 2.99
N ALA A 396 10.97 -13.28 3.45
CA ALA A 396 11.06 -12.20 4.44
C ALA A 396 10.44 -10.86 3.97
N PHE A 397 10.10 -10.76 2.69
CA PHE A 397 9.70 -9.54 2.01
C PHE A 397 8.20 -9.47 1.73
N ILE A 398 7.45 -10.54 2.01
CA ILE A 398 6.10 -10.75 1.50
C ILE A 398 5.04 -10.20 2.44
N ASP A 399 5.25 -10.42 3.73
CA ASP A 399 4.31 -10.05 4.78
C ASP A 399 4.53 -8.61 5.27
N ILE A 400 3.44 -7.90 5.53
CA ILE A 400 3.48 -6.59 6.21
C ILE A 400 3.07 -6.79 7.66
N ASN A 401 3.94 -6.41 8.59
CA ASN A 401 3.71 -6.49 10.02
C ASN A 401 3.50 -5.11 10.68
N ASP A 402 3.64 -4.03 9.91
CA ASP A 402 3.39 -2.68 10.39
C ASP A 402 1.89 -2.40 10.49
N PRO A 403 1.39 -1.96 11.66
CA PRO A 403 -0.03 -1.74 11.85
C PRO A 403 -0.52 -0.50 11.08
N LEU A 404 -1.76 -0.56 10.62
CA LEU A 404 -2.50 0.53 9.99
C LEU A 404 -3.88 0.65 10.64
N SER A 405 -4.12 1.76 11.34
CA SER A 405 -5.38 1.98 12.05
C SER A 405 -6.03 3.28 11.59
N TYR A 406 -7.27 3.22 11.13
CA TYR A 406 -8.01 4.41 10.70
C TYR A 406 -9.52 4.25 10.83
N ASN A 407 -10.23 5.32 11.24
CA ASN A 407 -11.68 5.31 11.29
C ASN A 407 -12.25 5.53 9.89
N VAL A 408 -12.91 4.52 9.33
CA VAL A 408 -13.45 4.55 7.96
C VAL A 408 -14.96 4.78 8.04
N PRO A 409 -15.47 6.00 7.75
CA PRO A 409 -16.89 6.27 7.81
C PRO A 409 -17.69 5.57 6.71
N ALA A 410 -18.98 5.38 6.97
CA ALA A 410 -19.93 4.92 5.96
C ALA A 410 -19.87 5.78 4.70
N ASN A 411 -20.04 5.12 3.55
CA ASN A 411 -20.03 5.75 2.23
C ASN A 411 -18.72 6.44 1.80
N ARG A 412 -17.63 6.31 2.57
CA ARG A 412 -16.32 6.89 2.24
C ARG A 412 -15.32 5.82 1.81
N ARG A 413 -14.36 6.25 0.99
CA ARG A 413 -13.26 5.42 0.49
C ARG A 413 -11.94 6.08 0.88
N TYR A 414 -11.03 5.27 1.42
CA TYR A 414 -9.70 5.69 1.83
C TYR A 414 -8.65 4.82 1.18
N LYS A 415 -7.45 5.37 1.00
CA LYS A 415 -6.28 4.62 0.54
C LYS A 415 -5.09 4.84 1.46
N ALA A 416 -4.24 3.83 1.55
CA ALA A 416 -2.93 3.90 2.17
C ALA A 416 -1.92 3.09 1.35
N ASP A 417 -0.71 3.63 1.24
CA ASP A 417 0.38 3.06 0.46
C ASP A 417 1.50 2.62 1.41
N TYR A 418 1.93 1.38 1.31
CA TYR A 418 3.09 0.85 2.02
C TYR A 418 4.34 1.10 1.19
N SER A 419 5.28 1.86 1.75
CA SER A 419 6.55 2.18 1.09
C SER A 419 7.71 1.44 1.72
N LEU A 420 8.60 0.92 0.88
CA LEU A 420 9.93 0.53 1.32
C LEU A 420 10.74 1.79 1.65
N LEU A 421 11.17 1.92 2.90
CA LEU A 421 12.04 3.01 3.32
C LEU A 421 13.51 2.62 3.17
N ASP A 422 13.87 1.42 3.65
CA ASP A 422 15.25 0.97 3.72
C ASP A 422 15.44 -0.55 3.51
N LEU A 423 16.55 -0.91 2.85
CA LEU A 423 17.01 -2.28 2.61
C LEU A 423 18.42 -2.44 3.17
N GLY A 424 18.58 -3.33 4.14
CA GLY A 424 19.85 -3.54 4.83
C GLY A 424 20.09 -5.00 5.18
N LEU A 425 21.05 -5.22 6.08
CA LEU A 425 21.33 -6.53 6.65
C LEU A 425 20.77 -6.62 8.08
N LYS A 426 20.38 -7.83 8.51
CA LYS A 426 20.06 -8.12 9.92
C LYS A 426 21.33 -8.06 10.77
N SER A 427 22.45 -8.53 10.23
CA SER A 427 23.78 -8.44 10.82
C SER A 427 24.83 -7.97 9.82
N TYR A 428 25.68 -7.05 10.26
CA TYR A 428 26.84 -6.54 9.50
C TYR A 428 28.15 -7.18 9.96
N THR A 429 28.10 -8.24 10.77
CA THR A 429 29.30 -8.93 11.25
C THR A 429 30.09 -9.53 10.08
N GLN A 430 31.34 -9.11 9.96
CA GLN A 430 32.26 -9.60 8.95
C GLN A 430 32.60 -11.08 9.21
N GLN A 431 32.61 -11.88 8.15
CA GLN A 431 32.95 -13.29 8.21
C GLN A 431 34.47 -13.48 8.07
N THR A 432 35.09 -14.23 8.97
CA THR A 432 36.56 -14.47 8.99
C THR A 432 36.93 -15.88 8.55
N ASP A 433 36.02 -16.56 7.84
CA ASP A 433 36.14 -17.96 7.45
C ASP A 433 36.98 -18.18 6.17
N GLY A 434 37.55 -17.12 5.61
CA GLY A 434 38.31 -17.13 4.35
C GLY A 434 37.43 -17.19 3.09
N ASN A 435 36.27 -17.83 3.17
CA ASN A 435 35.34 -17.99 2.05
C ASN A 435 34.61 -16.69 1.67
N HIS A 436 34.46 -15.77 2.62
CA HIS A 436 33.86 -14.45 2.42
C HIS A 436 34.91 -13.33 2.31
N SER A 437 36.15 -13.69 1.98
CA SER A 437 37.22 -12.72 1.76
C SER A 437 37.18 -12.17 0.32
N LEU A 438 37.43 -10.87 0.20
CA LEU A 438 37.48 -10.14 -1.05
C LEU A 438 38.74 -9.29 -1.06
N SER A 439 39.57 -9.40 -2.10
CA SER A 439 40.74 -8.52 -2.25
C SER A 439 40.47 -7.47 -3.33
N VAL A 440 40.60 -6.20 -2.96
CA VAL A 440 40.60 -5.08 -3.89
C VAL A 440 42.04 -4.64 -4.14
N THR A 441 42.42 -4.58 -5.41
CA THR A 441 43.78 -4.27 -5.83
C THR A 441 43.81 -3.02 -6.68
N VAL A 442 44.86 -2.20 -6.60
CA VAL A 442 45.13 -1.08 -7.52
C VAL A 442 46.62 -0.98 -7.79
N GLN A 443 47.02 -0.82 -9.07
CA GLN A 443 48.36 -0.35 -9.41
C GLN A 443 48.41 1.17 -9.38
N LEU A 444 49.50 1.76 -8.88
CA LEU A 444 49.60 3.23 -8.79
C LEU A 444 49.62 3.92 -10.16
N THR A 445 49.98 3.20 -11.23
CA THR A 445 49.79 3.64 -12.63
C THR A 445 48.33 3.92 -12.99
N GLU A 446 47.36 3.29 -12.32
CA GLU A 446 45.93 3.45 -12.56
C GLU A 446 45.35 4.69 -11.86
N ILE A 447 46.13 5.34 -11.00
CA ILE A 447 45.72 6.57 -10.31
C ILE A 447 45.77 7.74 -11.29
N ALA A 448 44.63 8.44 -11.41
CA ALA A 448 44.53 9.63 -12.23
C ALA A 448 45.59 10.67 -11.80
N ASN A 449 46.30 11.23 -12.78
CA ASN A 449 47.35 12.22 -12.58
C ASN A 449 48.50 11.78 -11.64
N ILE A 450 48.82 10.48 -11.57
CA ILE A 450 49.93 9.98 -10.73
C ILE A 450 51.26 10.71 -10.98
N ASN A 451 51.56 11.06 -12.25
CA ASN A 451 52.76 11.81 -12.61
C ASN A 451 52.76 13.24 -12.03
N GLY A 452 51.62 13.93 -12.06
CA GLY A 452 51.50 15.27 -11.50
C GLY A 452 51.50 15.27 -9.97
N ILE A 453 50.90 14.25 -9.35
CA ILE A 453 50.94 14.06 -7.89
C ILE A 453 52.37 13.87 -7.41
N LEU A 454 53.12 12.94 -8.03
CA LEU A 454 54.50 12.64 -7.62
C LEU A 454 55.48 13.73 -8.07
N GLY A 455 55.35 14.24 -9.29
CA GLY A 455 56.22 15.30 -9.82
C GLY A 455 56.00 16.67 -9.16
N GLY A 456 54.85 16.88 -8.52
CA GLY A 456 54.55 18.09 -7.76
C GLY A 456 55.18 18.14 -6.36
N LEU A 457 55.81 17.06 -5.90
CA LEU A 457 56.45 16.99 -4.57
C LEU A 457 57.87 17.58 -4.63
N PRO A 458 58.14 18.73 -3.96
CA PRO A 458 59.46 19.37 -4.06
C PRO A 458 60.60 18.49 -3.58
N ILE A 459 60.36 17.66 -2.55
CA ILE A 459 61.37 16.75 -2.00
C ILE A 459 61.77 15.64 -2.98
N LEU A 460 60.91 15.33 -3.96
CA LEU A 460 61.23 14.33 -4.97
C LEU A 460 62.11 14.90 -6.09
N ASN A 461 62.20 16.21 -6.30
CA ASN A 461 62.94 16.81 -7.43
C ASN A 461 64.36 16.25 -7.60
N THR A 462 65.07 16.01 -6.49
CA THR A 462 66.45 15.51 -6.50
C THR A 462 66.56 14.01 -6.80
N ILE A 463 65.50 13.23 -6.54
CA ILE A 463 65.49 11.76 -6.63
C ILE A 463 64.42 11.22 -7.59
N LEU A 464 63.70 12.09 -8.29
CA LEU A 464 62.48 11.76 -9.04
C LEU A 464 62.76 10.67 -10.07
N ASN A 465 63.85 10.78 -10.83
CA ASN A 465 64.23 9.80 -11.85
C ASN A 465 64.53 8.41 -11.27
N LEU A 466 64.90 8.31 -10.00
CA LEU A 466 65.24 7.06 -9.32
C LEU A 466 64.01 6.35 -8.76
N VAL A 467 63.03 7.12 -8.28
CA VAL A 467 61.89 6.58 -7.52
C VAL A 467 60.56 6.64 -8.27
N LEU A 468 60.40 7.50 -9.27
CA LEU A 468 59.11 7.72 -9.95
C LEU A 468 58.58 6.45 -10.63
N SER A 469 59.40 5.81 -11.48
CA SER A 469 58.98 4.59 -12.18
C SER A 469 58.74 3.41 -11.24
N PRO A 470 59.63 3.11 -10.26
CA PRO A 470 59.38 2.08 -9.26
C PRO A 470 58.12 2.33 -8.41
N ILE A 471 57.89 3.57 -7.95
CA ILE A 471 56.69 3.90 -7.15
C ILE A 471 55.43 3.67 -7.97
N LYS A 472 55.40 4.09 -9.24
CA LYS A 472 54.23 3.88 -10.10
C LYS A 472 53.87 2.40 -10.27
N ASN A 473 54.85 1.50 -10.23
CA ASN A 473 54.64 0.07 -10.38
C ASN A 473 54.19 -0.63 -9.08
N ILE A 474 54.06 0.09 -7.97
CA ILE A 474 53.52 -0.47 -6.73
C ILE A 474 52.08 -0.95 -6.99
N THR A 475 51.81 -2.16 -6.52
CA THR A 475 50.47 -2.74 -6.48
C THR A 475 50.03 -2.83 -5.03
N ILE A 476 48.92 -2.16 -4.68
CA ILE A 476 48.33 -2.25 -3.35
C ILE A 476 47.14 -3.20 -3.42
N SER A 477 47.19 -4.28 -2.63
CA SER A 477 46.10 -5.25 -2.47
C SER A 477 45.59 -5.20 -1.03
N VAL A 478 44.33 -4.83 -0.85
CA VAL A 478 43.68 -4.77 0.46
C VAL A 478 42.70 -5.94 0.60
N PRO A 479 42.96 -6.88 1.54
CA PRO A 479 42.00 -7.93 1.87
C PRO A 479 40.87 -7.37 2.73
N LEU A 480 39.63 -7.73 2.41
CA LEU A 480 38.41 -7.30 3.07
C LEU A 480 37.54 -8.51 3.38
N ASN A 481 36.94 -8.54 4.56
CA ASN A 481 36.01 -9.59 4.96
C ASN A 481 34.57 -9.10 4.78
N LEU A 482 33.78 -9.81 3.99
CA LEU A 482 32.38 -9.47 3.72
C LEU A 482 31.45 -9.98 4.85
N PRO A 483 30.31 -9.30 5.10
CA PRO A 483 29.24 -9.87 5.91
C PRO A 483 28.50 -10.97 5.12
N LEU A 484 27.58 -11.68 5.78
CA LEU A 484 26.71 -12.64 5.09
C LEU A 484 25.74 -11.90 4.15
N LEU A 485 25.79 -12.18 2.84
CA LEU A 485 24.99 -11.47 1.81
C LEU A 485 23.72 -12.22 1.38
N GLY A 486 23.40 -13.34 2.04
CA GLY A 486 22.24 -14.18 1.71
C GLY A 486 20.89 -13.53 2.05
N VAL A 487 19.83 -14.00 1.39
CA VAL A 487 18.43 -13.56 1.59
C VAL A 487 18.04 -13.63 3.06
N ASP A 488 18.51 -14.64 3.78
CA ASP A 488 18.23 -14.83 5.21
C ASP A 488 18.81 -13.73 6.11
N ASN A 489 19.86 -13.04 5.66
CA ASN A 489 20.44 -11.91 6.36
C ASN A 489 19.92 -10.56 5.84
N LEU A 490 19.05 -10.51 4.82
CA LEU A 490 18.47 -9.26 4.39
C LEU A 490 17.36 -8.80 5.36
N LYS A 491 17.28 -7.49 5.57
CA LYS A 491 16.25 -6.83 6.38
C LYS A 491 15.56 -5.75 5.56
N LEU A 492 14.24 -5.75 5.58
CA LEU A 492 13.39 -4.73 4.99
C LEU A 492 12.75 -3.90 6.10
N SER A 493 12.68 -2.58 5.95
CA SER A 493 11.82 -1.74 6.78
C SER A 493 11.00 -0.80 5.91
N GLY A 494 9.70 -0.71 6.20
CA GLY A 494 8.78 0.16 5.51
C GLY A 494 7.82 0.85 6.46
N GLY A 495 6.76 1.41 5.89
CA GLY A 495 5.70 2.01 6.66
C GLY A 495 4.53 2.44 5.78
N TRP A 496 3.38 2.58 6.40
CA TRP A 496 2.17 3.07 5.75
C TRP A 496 2.17 4.58 5.63
N SER A 497 1.71 5.09 4.49
CA SER A 497 1.29 6.48 4.36
C SER A 497 0.06 6.76 5.23
N THR A 498 -0.16 8.02 5.56
CA THR A 498 -1.38 8.44 6.24
C THR A 498 -2.58 8.16 5.33
N PRO A 499 -3.64 7.48 5.81
CA PRO A 499 -4.83 7.25 5.01
C PRO A 499 -5.45 8.53 4.46
N THR A 500 -5.74 8.54 3.16
CA THR A 500 -6.34 9.69 2.46
C THR A 500 -7.64 9.29 1.77
N SER A 501 -8.64 10.16 1.80
CA SER A 501 -9.90 9.95 1.08
C SER A 501 -9.74 10.22 -0.41
N TYR A 502 -10.48 9.50 -1.26
CA TYR A 502 -10.47 9.70 -2.71
C TYR A 502 -11.82 9.39 -3.37
#